data_AF-A0A9D7KN18-F1
#
_entry.id   AF-A0A9D7KN18-F1
#
_cell.length_a   1.000
_cell.length_b   1.000
_cell.length_c   1.000
_cell.angle_alpha   90.00
_cell.angle_beta   90.00
_cell.angle_gamma   90.00
#
_symmetry.space_group_name_H-M   'P 1'
#
loop_
_entity.id
_entity.type
_entity.pdbx_description
1 polymer ?
#
loop_
_entity_poly.entity_id
_entity_poly.type
_entity_poly.pdbx_seq_one_letter_code
_entity_poly.pdbx_strand_id
1 'polypeptide(L)'
;MKSNIQIIIIVTVLITSCFLFSACQINGTSQGLIGYYNKTKDLSPDLLVEDYPEENLCNVKNDSVPQIYIVNGIALKKCISQSSEALLYIWSPHCKGKYCYSFDLLQEYCTNKKLELFIVAEYYDYDLMNKNYIIDKPIFGIDTKHYHTQFTSQYRSKFIFDLTQQNQYFQGNFFYFQEGIFIKSVENLDSL
;
A
#
# COMPACT_ATOMS: atom_id res chain seq x y z
N MET A 1 -55.84 -30.73 20.18
CA MET A 1 -55.71 -29.26 20.36
C MET A 1 -54.32 -28.80 20.82
N LYS A 2 -53.64 -29.48 21.76
CA LYS A 2 -52.29 -29.08 22.24
C LYS A 2 -51.16 -29.16 21.20
N SER A 3 -51.20 -30.12 20.27
CA SER A 3 -50.16 -30.32 19.25
C SER A 3 -50.10 -29.19 18.21
N ASN A 4 -51.25 -28.66 17.76
CA ASN A 4 -51.29 -27.56 16.79
C ASN A 4 -50.75 -26.24 17.39
N ILE A 5 -50.95 -26.02 18.69
CA ILE A 5 -50.44 -24.83 19.40
C ILE A 5 -48.91 -24.89 19.53
N GLN A 6 -48.33 -26.06 19.81
CA GLN A 6 -46.87 -26.24 19.86
C GLN A 6 -46.21 -26.01 18.50
N ILE A 7 -46.82 -26.49 17.41
CA ILE A 7 -46.30 -26.28 16.05
C ILE A 7 -46.33 -24.80 15.69
N ILE A 8 -47.42 -24.08 16.01
CA ILE A 8 -47.52 -22.64 15.75
C ILE A 8 -46.45 -21.86 16.53
N ILE A 9 -46.22 -22.19 17.80
CA ILE A 9 -45.19 -21.53 18.62
C ILE A 9 -43.78 -21.76 18.05
N ILE A 10 -43.45 -23.00 17.65
CA ILE A 10 -42.14 -23.32 17.07
C ILE A 10 -41.92 -22.57 15.75
N VAL A 11 -42.94 -22.52 14.88
CA VAL A 11 -42.87 -21.78 13.61
C VAL A 11 -42.72 -20.29 13.86
N THR A 12 -43.40 -19.74 14.87
CA THR A 12 -43.33 -18.31 15.20
C THR A 12 -41.95 -17.93 15.75
N VAL A 13 -41.34 -18.79 16.58
CA VAL A 13 -39.98 -18.60 17.11
C VAL A 13 -38.92 -18.72 16.01
N LEU A 14 -39.07 -19.66 15.07
CA LEU A 14 -38.18 -19.80 13.91
C LEU A 14 -38.24 -18.60 12.96
N ILE A 15 -39.45 -18.07 12.71
CA ILE A 15 -39.65 -16.89 11.85
C ILE A 15 -39.08 -15.65 12.53
N THR A 16 -39.32 -15.45 13.83
CA THR A 16 -38.79 -14.29 14.58
C THR A 16 -37.27 -14.34 14.76
N SER A 17 -36.67 -15.53 14.84
CA SER A 17 -35.21 -15.69 14.87
C SER A 17 -34.54 -15.31 13.54
N CYS A 18 -35.20 -15.48 12.40
CA CYS A 18 -34.66 -15.07 11.10
C CYS A 18 -34.63 -13.54 10.90
N PHE A 19 -35.52 -12.78 11.55
CA PHE A 19 -35.59 -11.32 11.40
C PHE A 19 -34.54 -10.54 12.21
N LEU A 20 -33.79 -11.20 13.10
CA LEU A 20 -32.79 -10.54 13.95
C LEU A 20 -31.37 -10.52 13.36
N PHE A 21 -31.14 -11.16 12.20
CA PHE A 21 -29.80 -11.23 11.58
C PHE A 21 -29.56 -10.21 10.44
N SER A 22 -30.57 -9.44 10.03
CA SER A 22 -30.47 -8.54 8.87
C SER A 22 -30.00 -7.11 9.18
N ALA A 23 -29.55 -6.81 10.40
CA ALA A 23 -29.23 -5.43 10.81
C ALA A 23 -27.75 -5.14 11.13
N CYS A 24 -26.81 -5.96 10.65
CA CYS A 24 -25.39 -5.59 10.67
C CYS A 24 -24.96 -5.13 9.28
N GLN A 25 -25.25 -3.87 8.94
CA GLN A 25 -24.59 -3.23 7.80
C GLN A 25 -23.16 -2.89 8.22
N ILE A 26 -22.22 -3.78 7.91
CA ILE A 26 -20.79 -3.45 8.02
C ILE A 26 -20.51 -2.39 6.95
N ASN A 27 -20.52 -1.11 7.34
CA ASN A 27 -20.05 0.02 6.53
C ASN A 27 -18.51 0.01 6.45
N GLY A 28 -17.94 -1.10 6.01
CA GLY A 28 -16.51 -1.23 5.73
C GLY A 28 -16.26 -0.83 4.28
N THR A 29 -15.45 0.19 4.04
CA THR A 29 -14.90 0.40 2.71
C THR A 29 -13.89 -0.73 2.46
N SER A 30 -14.08 -1.53 1.41
CA SER A 30 -13.12 -2.57 0.99
C SER A 30 -11.80 -1.99 0.43
N GLN A 31 -11.51 -0.73 0.74
CA GLN A 31 -10.33 -0.01 0.27
C GLN A 31 -9.08 -0.62 0.90
N GLY A 32 -8.10 -0.92 0.05
CA GLY A 32 -6.86 -1.60 0.43
C GLY A 32 -6.92 -3.13 0.51
N LEU A 33 -8.07 -3.78 0.36
CA LEU A 33 -8.11 -5.26 0.26
C LEU A 33 -7.55 -5.77 -1.07
N ILE A 34 -7.84 -5.04 -2.15
CA ILE A 34 -7.32 -5.27 -3.50
C ILE A 34 -6.51 -4.05 -3.95
N GLY A 35 -5.66 -4.24 -4.95
CA GLY A 35 -4.76 -3.19 -5.43
C GLY A 35 -5.44 -2.07 -6.21
N TYR A 36 -6.60 -2.28 -6.85
CA TYR A 36 -7.27 -1.26 -7.69
C TYR A 36 -6.46 -0.77 -8.90
N TYR A 37 -5.47 -1.54 -9.37
CA TYR A 37 -4.64 -1.22 -10.54
C TYR A 37 -5.49 -0.89 -11.77
N ASN A 38 -6.33 -1.84 -12.22
CA ASN A 38 -7.15 -1.68 -13.43
C ASN A 38 -8.07 -0.46 -13.33
N LYS A 39 -8.71 -0.25 -12.18
CA LYS A 39 -9.57 0.92 -11.94
C LYS A 39 -8.81 2.24 -12.15
N THR A 40 -7.58 2.31 -11.65
CA THR A 40 -6.75 3.51 -11.78
C THR A 40 -6.28 3.68 -13.23
N LYS A 41 -5.86 2.59 -13.89
CA LYS A 41 -5.48 2.60 -15.31
C LYS A 41 -6.62 3.02 -16.23
N ASP A 42 -7.85 2.58 -15.96
CA ASP A 42 -9.03 2.93 -16.74
C ASP A 42 -9.39 4.43 -16.60
N LEU A 43 -9.15 5.02 -15.42
CA LEU A 43 -9.39 6.44 -15.16
C LEU A 43 -8.29 7.34 -15.75
N SER A 44 -7.04 6.89 -15.72
CA SER A 44 -5.90 7.64 -16.26
C SER A 44 -4.81 6.68 -16.77
N PRO A 45 -4.83 6.34 -18.07
CA PRO A 45 -3.85 5.44 -18.65
C PRO A 45 -2.42 5.95 -18.54
N ASP A 46 -2.22 7.27 -18.62
CA ASP A 46 -0.89 7.90 -18.66
C ASP A 46 -0.29 8.12 -17.27
N LEU A 47 -1.09 7.99 -16.20
CA LEU A 47 -0.60 8.10 -14.82
C LEU A 47 0.33 6.93 -14.45
N LEU A 48 0.07 5.73 -14.98
CA LEU A 48 0.80 4.51 -14.64
C LEU A 48 1.85 4.18 -15.71
N VAL A 49 3.13 4.32 -15.34
CA VAL A 49 4.28 4.11 -16.22
C VAL A 49 4.80 2.69 -16.03
N GLU A 50 4.53 1.82 -17.01
CA GLU A 50 4.98 0.42 -17.03
C GLU A 50 6.25 0.23 -17.88
N ASP A 51 6.37 0.98 -18.98
CA ASP A 51 7.47 0.84 -19.94
C ASP A 51 8.53 1.92 -19.69
N TYR A 52 9.60 1.54 -18.99
CA TYR A 52 10.77 2.39 -18.78
C TYR A 52 12.06 1.54 -18.81
N PRO A 53 13.20 2.10 -19.26
CA PRO A 53 14.49 1.43 -19.11
C PRO A 53 14.81 1.26 -17.63
N GLU A 54 15.09 0.04 -17.15
CA GLU A 54 15.41 -0.21 -15.72
C GLU A 54 16.55 0.68 -15.20
N GLU A 55 17.53 0.95 -16.06
CA GLU A 55 18.68 1.83 -15.79
C GLU A 55 18.29 3.28 -15.50
N ASN A 56 17.10 3.71 -15.92
CA ASN A 56 16.57 5.04 -15.63
C ASN A 56 15.79 5.11 -14.32
N LEU A 57 15.27 3.97 -13.80
CA LEU A 57 14.36 3.93 -12.65
C LEU A 57 14.91 4.68 -11.42
N CYS A 58 16.21 4.52 -11.15
CA CYS A 58 16.83 5.06 -9.93
C CYS A 58 17.04 6.58 -10.01
N ASN A 59 17.15 7.12 -11.21
CA ASN A 59 17.41 8.54 -11.49
C ASN A 59 16.14 9.33 -11.83
N VAL A 60 14.97 8.68 -11.83
CA VAL A 60 13.71 9.37 -12.09
C VAL A 60 13.48 10.41 -10.99
N LYS A 61 13.24 11.63 -11.44
CA LYS A 61 12.82 12.73 -10.57
C LYS A 61 11.32 12.92 -10.69
N ASN A 62 10.70 13.35 -9.60
CA ASN A 62 9.33 13.80 -9.66
C ASN A 62 9.25 15.07 -10.54
N ASP A 63 8.30 15.11 -11.46
CA ASP A 63 8.06 16.26 -12.33
C ASP A 63 6.73 16.94 -11.95
N SER A 64 6.38 18.02 -12.64
CA SER A 64 5.13 18.78 -12.46
C SER A 64 3.88 17.99 -12.88
N VAL A 65 4.06 16.88 -13.59
CA VAL A 65 3.01 15.95 -14.02
C VAL A 65 3.14 14.67 -13.18
N PRO A 66 2.09 14.27 -12.43
CA PRO A 66 2.13 13.06 -11.63
C PRO A 66 2.36 11.82 -12.51
N GLN A 67 3.34 11.03 -12.13
CA GLN A 67 3.63 9.74 -12.74
C GLN A 67 3.90 8.71 -11.64
N ILE A 68 3.31 7.53 -11.81
CA ILE A 68 3.46 6.40 -10.90
C ILE A 68 4.22 5.30 -11.64
N TYR A 69 5.47 5.09 -11.24
CA TYR A 69 6.32 4.08 -11.86
C TYR A 69 6.00 2.72 -11.25
N ILE A 70 5.57 1.78 -12.09
CA ILE A 70 5.15 0.45 -11.65
C ILE A 70 6.40 -0.43 -11.47
N VAL A 71 6.67 -0.88 -10.25
CA VAL A 71 7.93 -1.56 -9.88
C VAL A 71 7.68 -2.85 -9.11
N ASN A 72 8.57 -3.82 -9.27
CA ASN A 72 8.73 -4.93 -8.32
C ASN A 72 9.86 -4.63 -7.32
N GLY A 73 9.96 -5.46 -6.27
CA GLY A 73 10.88 -5.22 -5.17
C GLY A 73 12.33 -5.46 -5.57
N ILE A 74 12.59 -6.38 -6.51
CA ILE A 74 13.92 -6.64 -7.07
C ILE A 74 14.45 -5.40 -7.81
N ALA A 75 13.65 -4.80 -8.68
CA ALA A 75 14.02 -3.61 -9.42
C ALA A 75 14.25 -2.41 -8.49
N LEU A 76 13.33 -2.16 -7.56
CA LEU A 76 13.48 -1.06 -6.61
C LEU A 76 14.67 -1.26 -5.66
N LYS A 77 14.96 -2.51 -5.29
CA LYS A 77 16.13 -2.86 -4.46
C LYS A 77 17.44 -2.41 -5.12
N LYS A 78 17.58 -2.58 -6.44
CA LYS A 78 18.75 -2.09 -7.18
C LYS A 78 18.96 -0.60 -7.00
N CYS A 79 17.89 0.19 -6.97
CA CYS A 79 17.96 1.64 -6.75
C CYS A 79 18.31 1.98 -5.30
N ILE A 80 17.69 1.30 -4.34
CA ILE A 80 18.03 1.49 -2.91
C ILE A 80 19.51 1.16 -2.64
N SER A 81 20.08 0.19 -3.35
CA SER A 81 21.51 -0.16 -3.26
C SER A 81 22.47 0.89 -3.81
N GLN A 82 21.98 1.91 -4.52
CA GLN A 82 22.80 3.04 -4.98
C GLN A 82 22.89 4.15 -3.93
N SER A 83 22.03 4.11 -2.91
CA SER A 83 22.01 5.06 -1.80
C SER A 83 22.91 4.58 -0.66
N SER A 84 23.63 5.51 -0.01
CA SER A 84 24.35 5.20 1.23
C SER A 84 23.38 4.85 2.37
N GLU A 85 22.32 5.64 2.49
CA GLU A 85 21.23 5.41 3.43
C GLU A 85 19.90 5.74 2.75
N ALA A 86 18.90 4.89 2.94
CA ALA A 86 17.59 5.07 2.33
C ALA A 86 16.46 4.75 3.31
N LEU A 87 15.38 5.51 3.18
CA LEU A 87 14.12 5.25 3.85
C LEU A 87 13.07 4.93 2.80
N LEU A 88 12.52 3.71 2.87
CA LEU A 88 11.36 3.33 2.08
C LEU A 88 10.10 3.42 2.93
N TYR A 89 9.09 4.12 2.41
CA TYR A 89 7.77 4.22 3.01
C TYR A 89 6.74 3.47 2.16
N ILE A 90 6.14 2.42 2.73
CA ILE A 90 4.96 1.76 2.17
C ILE A 90 3.73 2.61 2.53
N TRP A 91 3.25 3.38 1.57
CA TRP A 91 2.15 4.32 1.71
C TRP A 91 0.80 3.68 1.40
N SER A 92 -0.16 3.85 2.29
CA SER A 92 -1.57 3.53 2.07
C SER A 92 -2.35 4.81 1.76
N PRO A 93 -2.94 5.00 0.56
CA PRO A 93 -3.66 6.23 0.20
C PRO A 93 -4.70 6.71 1.22
N HIS A 94 -5.47 5.83 1.84
CA HIS A 94 -6.47 6.16 2.88
C HIS A 94 -5.99 5.83 4.31
N CYS A 95 -4.69 5.99 4.57
CA CYS A 95 -4.12 5.78 5.90
C CYS A 95 -4.80 6.68 6.95
N LYS A 96 -5.31 6.06 8.04
CA LYS A 96 -5.97 6.75 9.17
C LYS A 96 -5.26 6.54 10.52
N GLY A 97 -4.14 5.81 10.51
CA GLY A 97 -3.33 5.55 11.69
C GLY A 97 -2.58 6.78 12.20
N LYS A 98 -2.02 6.66 13.41
CA LYS A 98 -1.23 7.72 14.04
C LYS A 98 0.02 8.11 13.24
N TYR A 99 0.55 7.17 12.44
CA TYR A 99 1.82 7.31 11.74
C TYR A 99 1.64 7.42 10.21
N CYS A 100 0.58 8.11 9.78
CA CYS A 100 0.36 8.49 8.39
C CYS A 100 0.95 9.90 8.16
N TYR A 101 2.21 9.96 7.79
CA TYR A 101 2.90 11.24 7.59
C TYR A 101 2.60 11.80 6.19
N SER A 102 2.57 13.14 6.07
CA SER A 102 2.53 13.79 4.76
C SER A 102 3.86 13.59 4.04
N PHE A 103 3.83 13.63 2.72
CA PHE A 103 5.03 13.43 1.91
C PHE A 103 6.03 14.56 2.09
N ASP A 104 5.56 15.81 2.21
CA ASP A 104 6.43 16.97 2.45
C ASP A 104 7.21 16.80 3.78
N LEU A 105 6.55 16.31 4.84
CA LEU A 105 7.20 16.05 6.12
C LEU A 105 8.24 14.93 6.00
N LEU A 106 7.91 13.85 5.29
CA LEU A 106 8.85 12.75 5.04
C LEU A 106 10.06 13.21 4.23
N GLN A 107 9.84 14.01 3.19
CA GLN A 107 10.90 14.56 2.36
C GLN A 107 11.80 15.48 3.18
N GLU A 108 11.24 16.39 3.98
CA GLU A 108 12.01 17.26 4.87
C GLU A 108 12.82 16.43 5.88
N TYR A 109 12.20 15.45 6.53
CA TYR A 109 12.87 14.56 7.48
C TYR A 109 14.06 13.84 6.83
N CYS A 110 13.85 13.24 5.64
CA CYS A 110 14.89 12.51 4.93
C CYS A 110 16.01 13.44 4.47
N THR A 111 15.67 14.61 3.94
CA THR A 111 16.65 15.63 3.53
C THR A 111 17.54 16.06 4.69
N ASN A 112 16.94 16.34 5.85
CA ASN A 112 17.68 16.75 7.05
C ASN A 112 18.61 15.65 7.59
N LYS A 113 18.23 14.38 7.43
CA LYS A 113 19.04 13.22 7.82
C LYS A 113 19.94 12.67 6.71
N LYS A 114 19.94 13.28 5.52
CA LYS A 114 20.66 12.81 4.32
C LYS A 114 20.28 11.37 3.91
N LEU A 115 19.01 11.02 4.10
CA LEU A 115 18.41 9.77 3.66
C LEU A 115 17.79 9.97 2.27
N GLU A 116 17.92 8.98 1.40
CA GLU A 116 17.16 8.95 0.16
C GLU A 116 15.76 8.38 0.40
N LEU A 117 14.72 9.15 0.06
CA LEU A 117 13.33 8.77 0.29
C LEU A 117 12.75 8.02 -0.91
N PHE A 118 12.16 6.85 -0.65
CA PHE A 118 11.38 6.08 -1.62
C PHE A 118 9.94 5.91 -1.10
N ILE A 119 8.96 6.45 -1.81
CA ILE A 119 7.54 6.30 -1.46
C ILE A 119 6.92 5.26 -2.38
N VAL A 120 6.39 4.19 -1.82
CA VAL A 120 5.76 3.10 -2.57
C VAL A 120 4.32 2.98 -2.15
N ALA A 121 3.39 3.22 -3.06
CA ALA A 121 1.98 3.00 -2.82
C ALA A 121 1.66 1.51 -2.73
N GLU A 122 1.08 1.10 -1.60
CA GLU A 122 0.69 -0.28 -1.39
C GLU A 122 -0.54 -0.67 -2.19
N TYR A 123 -1.43 0.27 -2.54
CA TYR A 123 -2.54 0.09 -3.47
C TYR A 123 -2.79 1.38 -4.23
N TYR A 124 -3.55 1.29 -5.32
CA TYR A 124 -3.78 2.37 -6.26
C TYR A 124 -5.03 3.17 -5.88
N ASP A 125 -4.89 4.50 -5.89
CA ASP A 125 -5.99 5.43 -5.72
C ASP A 125 -5.76 6.64 -6.62
N TYR A 126 -6.57 6.77 -7.67
CA TYR A 126 -6.42 7.81 -8.68
C TYR A 126 -6.39 9.22 -8.09
N ASP A 127 -7.34 9.56 -7.22
CA ASP A 127 -7.50 10.93 -6.71
C ASP A 127 -6.30 11.37 -5.85
N LEU A 128 -5.71 10.42 -5.11
CA LEU A 128 -4.56 10.69 -4.26
C LEU A 128 -3.24 10.60 -5.04
N MET A 129 -3.10 9.65 -5.95
CA MET A 129 -1.90 9.50 -6.77
C MET A 129 -1.74 10.60 -7.82
N ASN A 130 -2.84 11.18 -8.31
CA ASN A 130 -2.82 12.25 -9.31
C ASN A 130 -2.62 13.65 -8.71
N LYS A 131 -2.02 13.74 -7.53
CA LYS A 131 -1.68 15.01 -6.88
C LYS A 131 -0.23 15.38 -7.13
N ASN A 132 0.03 16.68 -7.24
CA ASN A 132 1.40 17.21 -7.27
C ASN A 132 1.95 17.29 -5.85
N TYR A 133 2.72 16.27 -5.47
CA TYR A 133 3.46 16.24 -4.21
C TYR A 133 4.85 16.86 -4.37
N ILE A 134 5.36 17.51 -3.33
CA ILE A 134 6.71 18.11 -3.32
C ILE A 134 7.68 17.08 -2.73
N ILE A 135 8.11 16.15 -3.59
CA ILE A 135 9.05 15.07 -3.28
C ILE A 135 10.10 14.96 -4.40
N ASP A 136 11.29 14.48 -4.08
CA ASP A 136 12.41 14.43 -5.05
C ASP A 136 12.22 13.31 -6.08
N LYS A 137 11.75 12.15 -5.61
CA LYS A 137 11.44 10.97 -6.44
C LYS A 137 9.93 10.83 -6.60
N PRO A 138 9.44 10.31 -7.74
CA PRO A 138 8.02 10.05 -7.90
C PRO A 138 7.53 8.99 -6.91
N ILE A 139 6.21 8.86 -6.80
CA ILE A 139 5.60 7.73 -6.12
C ILE A 139 5.80 6.49 -7.00
N PHE A 140 6.19 5.38 -6.39
CA PHE A 140 6.24 4.08 -7.03
C PHE A 140 4.98 3.28 -6.73
N GLY A 141 4.49 2.49 -7.69
CA GLY A 141 3.37 1.56 -7.50
C GLY A 141 3.86 0.12 -7.51
N ILE A 142 3.31 -0.75 -6.65
CA ILE A 142 3.71 -2.17 -6.64
C ILE A 142 3.13 -2.89 -7.87
N ASP A 143 3.98 -3.57 -8.62
CA ASP A 143 3.61 -4.36 -9.80
C ASP A 143 2.80 -5.61 -9.44
N THR A 144 1.48 -5.47 -9.44
CA THR A 144 0.55 -6.59 -9.17
C THR A 144 0.61 -7.70 -10.22
N LYS A 145 1.03 -7.40 -11.46
CA LYS A 145 1.16 -8.39 -12.55
C LYS A 145 2.35 -9.30 -12.29
N HIS A 146 3.50 -8.73 -11.91
CA HIS A 146 4.70 -9.48 -11.53
C HIS A 146 4.44 -10.47 -10.39
N TYR A 147 3.66 -10.06 -9.37
CA TYR A 147 3.35 -10.93 -8.22
C TYR A 147 2.18 -11.90 -8.43
N HIS A 148 1.53 -11.84 -9.60
CA HIS A 148 0.40 -12.69 -10.00
C HIS A 148 -0.77 -12.67 -9.00
N THR A 149 -1.06 -11.52 -8.39
CA THR A 149 -2.17 -11.39 -7.44
C THR A 149 -2.64 -9.95 -7.34
N GLN A 150 -3.95 -9.77 -7.18
CA GLN A 150 -4.57 -8.46 -6.96
C GLN A 150 -4.77 -8.15 -5.47
N PHE A 151 -4.54 -9.12 -4.59
CA PHE A 151 -4.73 -8.96 -3.15
C PHE A 151 -3.54 -8.24 -2.53
N THR A 152 -3.82 -7.11 -1.90
CA THR A 152 -2.80 -6.20 -1.35
C THR A 152 -1.86 -6.89 -0.39
N SER A 153 -2.41 -7.65 0.57
CA SER A 153 -1.59 -8.37 1.55
C SER A 153 -0.60 -9.34 0.91
N GLN A 154 -0.99 -10.00 -0.19
CA GLN A 154 -0.16 -11.00 -0.86
C GLN A 154 0.98 -10.37 -1.65
N TYR A 155 0.70 -9.42 -2.54
CA TYR A 155 1.77 -8.79 -3.32
C TYR A 155 2.64 -7.89 -2.45
N ARG A 156 2.10 -7.24 -1.41
CA ARG A 156 2.89 -6.45 -0.45
C ARG A 156 3.89 -7.34 0.28
N SER A 157 3.45 -8.52 0.73
CA SER A 157 4.35 -9.49 1.39
C SER A 157 5.49 -9.94 0.46
N LYS A 158 5.20 -10.24 -0.81
CA LYS A 158 6.22 -10.63 -1.80
C LYS A 158 7.17 -9.47 -2.12
N PHE A 159 6.63 -8.27 -2.29
CA PHE A 159 7.43 -7.05 -2.52
C PHE A 159 8.39 -6.75 -1.38
N ILE A 160 7.92 -6.84 -0.13
CA ILE A 160 8.79 -6.65 1.04
C ILE A 160 9.82 -7.77 1.14
N PHE A 161 9.46 -9.00 0.82
CA PHE A 161 10.43 -10.11 0.77
C PHE A 161 11.55 -9.82 -0.24
N ASP A 162 11.23 -9.38 -1.45
CA ASP A 162 12.24 -9.03 -2.46
C ASP A 162 13.21 -7.94 -1.96
N LEU A 163 12.69 -6.95 -1.22
CA LEU A 163 13.49 -5.86 -0.66
C LEU A 163 14.38 -6.29 0.52
N THR A 164 13.88 -7.16 1.39
CA THR A 164 14.48 -7.44 2.71
C THR A 164 15.13 -8.80 2.81
N GLN A 165 14.74 -9.74 1.94
CA GLN A 165 15.06 -11.16 2.00
C GLN A 165 14.63 -11.83 3.32
N GLN A 166 13.64 -11.27 4.00
CA GLN A 166 13.11 -11.76 5.27
C GLN A 166 11.65 -12.22 5.15
N ASN A 167 11.37 -13.44 5.59
CA ASN A 167 10.02 -14.03 5.61
C ASN A 167 9.32 -13.79 6.96
N GLN A 168 9.21 -12.51 7.36
CA GLN A 168 8.50 -12.13 8.58
C GLN A 168 7.46 -11.05 8.32
N TYR A 169 6.48 -10.97 9.23
CA TYR A 169 5.51 -9.89 9.22
C TYR A 169 6.12 -8.63 9.86
N PHE A 170 6.12 -7.53 9.11
CA PHE A 170 6.55 -6.23 9.60
C PHE A 170 5.32 -5.40 9.99
N GLN A 171 5.28 -4.94 11.24
CA GLN A 171 4.24 -4.03 11.73
C GLN A 171 4.45 -2.61 11.18
N GLY A 172 5.70 -2.21 10.98
CA GLY A 172 6.08 -0.91 10.43
C GLY A 172 5.83 -0.76 8.94
N ASN A 173 5.59 0.48 8.51
CA ASN A 173 5.51 0.88 7.11
C ASN A 173 6.77 1.59 6.61
N PHE A 174 7.72 1.87 7.51
CA PHE A 174 9.02 2.44 7.19
C PHE A 174 10.08 1.34 7.21
N PHE A 175 10.91 1.28 6.19
CA PHE A 175 11.99 0.32 6.03
C PHE A 175 13.30 1.07 5.83
N TYR A 176 14.22 0.90 6.75
CA TYR A 176 15.52 1.54 6.73
C TYR A 176 16.57 0.63 6.07
N PHE A 177 17.33 1.22 5.17
CA PHE A 177 18.42 0.56 4.47
C PHE A 177 19.71 1.36 4.60
N GLN A 178 20.83 0.64 4.72
CA GLN A 178 22.17 1.19 4.69
C GLN A 178 22.99 0.39 3.67
N GLU A 179 23.56 1.08 2.69
CA GLU A 179 24.32 0.49 1.57
C GLU A 179 23.52 -0.63 0.86
N GLY A 180 22.22 -0.41 0.69
CA GLY A 180 21.32 -1.41 0.13
C GLY A 180 21.03 -2.60 1.03
N ILE A 181 21.49 -2.66 2.28
CA ILE A 181 21.18 -3.75 3.22
C ILE A 181 19.99 -3.32 4.08
N PHE A 182 19.00 -4.21 4.24
CA PHE A 182 17.88 -3.95 5.15
C PHE A 182 18.34 -4.02 6.60
N ILE A 183 18.09 -2.95 7.36
CA ILE A 183 18.52 -2.85 8.76
C ILE A 183 17.35 -3.09 9.71
N LYS A 184 16.25 -2.35 9.55
CA LYS A 184 15.07 -2.46 10.42
C LYS A 184 13.82 -1.87 9.76
N SER A 185 12.65 -2.29 10.25
CA SER A 185 11.38 -1.62 10.00
C SER A 185 10.91 -0.86 11.23
N VAL A 186 10.31 0.31 11.07
CA VAL A 186 9.75 1.10 12.17
C VAL A 186 8.33 1.57 11.85
N GLU A 187 7.52 1.77 12.88
CA GLU A 187 6.18 2.36 12.72
C GLU A 187 6.20 3.89 12.67
N ASN A 188 7.19 4.52 13.33
CA ASN A 188 7.32 5.95 13.46
C ASN A 188 8.77 6.39 13.19
N LEU A 189 8.94 7.66 12.83
CA LEU A 189 10.24 8.23 12.44
C LEU A 189 11.18 8.51 13.63
N ASP A 190 10.66 8.58 14.85
CA ASP A 190 11.46 8.82 16.06
C ASP A 190 12.26 7.56 16.46
N SER A 191 11.80 6.39 16.03
CA SER A 191 12.46 5.09 16.24
C SER A 191 13.52 4.75 15.18
N LEU A 192 13.74 5.64 14.20
CA LEU A 192 14.72 5.47 13.12
C LEU A 192 16.12 5.90 13.59
#